data_AF-A0A846N469-F1
#
_entry.id   AF-A0A846N469-F1
#
_cell.length_a   1.000
_cell.length_b   1.000
_cell.length_c   1.000
_cell.angle_alpha   90.00
_cell.angle_beta   90.00
_cell.angle_gamma   90.00
#
_symmetry.space_group_name_H-M   'P 1'
#
loop_
_entity.id
_entity.type
_entity.pdbx_description
1 polymer ?
#
loop_
_entity_poly.entity_id
_entity_poly.type
_entity_poly.pdbx_seq_one_letter_code
_entity_poly.pdbx_strand_id
1 'polypeptide(L)'
;MKILYGLAALLVSVPAFAAEKAACIDPGSSYIAKPLNNIQVYVESSIGPKKPPVRLTTSCHHLQSADGFGLSAEFHCISQGDMVIATIGSDRQSCRVTKIEPYAPQKDDLPLKK
;
A
#
# COMPACT_ATOMS: atom_id res chain seq x y z
N MET A 1 29.06 57.33 -5.91
CA MET A 1 27.89 56.44 -6.12
C MET A 1 28.44 55.04 -6.37
N LYS A 2 28.56 54.13 -5.39
CA LYS A 2 27.56 53.11 -4.95
C LYS A 2 26.80 52.53 -6.17
N ILE A 3 26.86 51.23 -6.46
CA ILE A 3 26.16 50.16 -5.72
C ILE A 3 26.87 48.80 -5.91
N LEU A 4 27.11 48.08 -4.80
CA LEU A 4 27.42 46.64 -4.78
C LEU A 4 26.14 45.85 -5.12
N TYR A 5 26.24 44.86 -6.01
CA TYR A 5 25.22 43.82 -6.15
C TYR A 5 25.80 42.49 -5.66
N GLY A 6 25.52 42.18 -4.39
CA GLY A 6 25.75 40.85 -3.82
C GLY A 6 24.71 39.88 -4.35
N LEU A 7 25.15 38.83 -5.04
CA LEU A 7 24.30 37.73 -5.47
C LEU A 7 24.04 36.81 -4.26
N ALA A 8 22.90 36.99 -3.60
CA ALA A 8 22.45 36.10 -2.54
C ALA A 8 21.84 34.83 -3.16
N ALA A 9 22.57 33.72 -3.11
CA ALA A 9 22.07 32.40 -3.47
C ALA A 9 21.17 31.86 -2.36
N LEU A 10 19.84 31.92 -2.57
CA LEU A 10 18.85 31.27 -1.71
C LEU A 10 18.95 29.75 -1.91
N LEU A 11 19.58 29.07 -0.96
CA LEU A 11 19.49 27.64 -0.78
C LEU A 11 18.04 27.30 -0.39
N VAL A 12 17.22 26.94 -1.37
CA VAL A 12 15.89 26.36 -1.11
C VAL A 12 16.11 24.94 -0.63
N SER A 13 16.22 24.76 0.68
CA SER A 13 16.11 23.45 1.31
C SER A 13 14.65 22.99 1.19
N VAL A 14 14.33 22.28 0.12
CA VAL A 14 13.05 21.59 0.00
C VAL A 14 13.00 20.55 1.15
N PRO A 15 12.01 20.60 2.05
CA PRO A 15 11.86 19.52 3.00
C PRO A 15 11.53 18.28 2.19
N ALA A 16 12.45 17.32 2.20
CA ALA A 16 12.16 15.97 1.75
C ALA A 16 11.06 15.46 2.69
N PHE A 17 9.81 15.58 2.24
CA PHE A 17 8.71 14.84 2.82
C PHE A 17 9.07 13.36 2.66
N ALA A 18 9.75 12.82 3.66
CA ALA A 18 9.81 11.41 3.92
C ALA A 18 8.36 11.01 4.21
N ALA A 19 7.60 10.75 3.15
CA ALA A 19 6.44 9.89 3.24
C ALA A 19 6.97 8.64 3.92
N GLU A 20 6.65 8.46 5.21
CA GLU A 20 6.86 7.22 5.92
C GLU A 20 6.40 6.14 4.97
N LYS A 21 7.36 5.41 4.39
CA LYS A 21 7.05 4.36 3.43
C LYS A 21 6.23 3.35 4.22
N ALA A 22 4.91 3.44 4.07
CA ALA A 22 4.00 2.42 4.55
C ALA A 22 4.63 1.08 4.16
N ALA A 23 4.81 0.22 5.16
CA ALA A 23 5.74 -0.91 5.11
C ALA A 23 5.78 -1.56 3.72
N CYS A 24 6.93 -1.52 3.05
CA CYS A 24 7.04 -2.08 1.71
C CYS A 24 6.75 -3.60 1.77
N ILE A 25 5.60 -3.99 1.24
CA ILE A 25 5.26 -5.38 0.97
C ILE A 25 5.63 -5.67 -0.48
N ASP A 26 6.46 -6.68 -0.69
CA ASP A 26 6.79 -7.17 -2.02
C ASP A 26 5.79 -8.25 -2.44
N PRO A 27 4.94 -8.01 -3.45
CA PRO A 27 4.00 -9.01 -3.92
C PRO A 27 4.66 -10.15 -4.71
N GLY A 28 5.94 -10.01 -5.10
CA GLY A 28 6.73 -11.11 -5.66
C GLY A 28 7.16 -12.14 -4.60
N SER A 29 7.14 -11.75 -3.33
CA SER A 29 7.37 -12.62 -2.18
C SER A 29 6.05 -13.17 -1.62
N SER A 30 6.07 -14.19 -0.76
CA SER A 30 4.83 -14.68 -0.16
C SER A 30 4.24 -13.66 0.83
N TYR A 31 2.99 -13.28 0.59
CA TYR A 31 2.19 -12.39 1.42
C TYR A 31 0.82 -13.02 1.74
N ILE A 32 0.16 -12.50 2.76
CA ILE A 32 -1.25 -12.77 3.05
C ILE A 32 -2.02 -11.49 2.73
N ALA A 33 -3.07 -11.62 1.92
CA ALA A 33 -4.00 -10.55 1.62
C ALA A 33 -5.42 -10.98 2.00
N LYS A 34 -6.16 -10.11 2.66
CA LYS A 34 -7.55 -10.36 3.05
C LYS A 34 -8.42 -9.12 2.93
N PRO A 35 -9.65 -9.23 2.43
CA PRO A 35 -10.60 -8.13 2.46
C PRO A 35 -10.92 -7.72 3.91
N LEU A 36 -10.82 -6.42 4.21
CA LEU A 36 -11.32 -5.84 5.47
C LEU A 36 -12.76 -5.34 5.31
N ASN A 37 -13.08 -4.81 4.13
CA ASN A 37 -14.43 -4.38 3.75
C ASN A 37 -14.54 -4.32 2.21
N ASN A 38 -15.57 -3.64 1.70
CA ASN A 38 -15.85 -3.54 0.26
C ASN A 38 -14.74 -2.95 -0.61
N ILE A 39 -13.86 -2.11 -0.06
CA ILE A 39 -12.82 -1.41 -0.82
C ILE A 39 -11.41 -1.53 -0.20
N GLN A 40 -11.33 -2.03 1.04
CA GLN A 40 -10.09 -2.10 1.81
C GLN A 40 -9.61 -3.54 1.95
N VAL A 41 -8.29 -3.69 1.91
CA VAL A 41 -7.60 -4.97 2.01
C VAL A 41 -6.47 -4.86 3.01
N TYR A 42 -6.42 -5.83 3.90
CA TYR A 42 -5.31 -6.13 4.77
C TYR A 42 -4.22 -6.84 3.98
N VAL A 43 -2.96 -6.39 4.12
CA VAL A 43 -1.82 -7.07 3.53
C VAL A 43 -0.67 -7.16 4.54
N GLU A 44 -0.11 -8.36 4.66
CA GLU A 44 1.07 -8.64 5.47
C GLU A 44 2.07 -9.52 4.72
N SER A 45 3.36 -9.39 5.03
CA SER A 45 4.38 -10.31 4.53
C SER A 45 4.31 -11.63 5.28
N SER A 46 4.17 -12.75 4.58
CA SER A 46 4.14 -14.08 5.19
C SER A 46 5.53 -14.64 5.47
N ILE A 47 6.52 -14.18 4.70
CA ILE A 47 7.91 -14.63 4.77
C ILE A 47 8.82 -13.41 4.99
N GLY A 48 9.91 -13.59 5.73
CA GLY A 48 10.92 -12.56 6.00
C GLY A 48 10.71 -11.81 7.33
N PRO A 49 11.46 -10.71 7.55
CA PRO A 49 11.31 -9.90 8.76
C PRO A 49 9.90 -9.33 8.83
N LYS A 50 9.23 -9.50 9.99
CA LYS A 50 7.87 -9.00 10.21
C LYS A 50 7.84 -7.49 10.06
N LYS A 51 7.34 -7.02 8.92
CA LYS A 51 6.97 -5.61 8.72
C LYS A 51 5.57 -5.39 9.30
N PRO A 52 5.27 -4.18 9.80
CA PRO A 52 3.91 -3.87 10.20
C PRO A 52 2.98 -4.08 9.00
N PRO A 53 1.80 -4.68 9.20
CA PRO A 53 0.87 -4.88 8.12
C PRO A 53 0.36 -3.53 7.61
N VAL A 54 -0.11 -3.55 6.38
CA VAL A 54 -0.64 -2.37 5.71
C VAL A 54 -2.08 -2.60 5.31
N ARG A 55 -2.82 -1.50 5.25
CA ARG A 55 -4.16 -1.45 4.72
C ARG A 55 -4.11 -0.74 3.38
N LEU A 56 -4.56 -1.43 2.36
CA LEU A 56 -4.71 -0.91 1.01
C LEU A 56 -6.15 -0.48 0.81
N THR A 57 -6.36 0.76 0.39
CA THR A 57 -7.64 1.16 -0.20
C THR A 57 -7.52 1.00 -1.71
N THR A 58 -8.53 0.40 -2.31
CA THR A 58 -8.53 0.10 -3.75
C THR A 58 -9.77 0.70 -4.40
N SER A 59 -9.76 0.80 -5.72
CA SER A 59 -10.94 1.14 -6.51
C SER A 59 -11.86 -0.06 -6.78
N CYS A 60 -11.60 -1.24 -6.18
CA CYS A 60 -12.49 -2.39 -6.34
C CYS A 60 -13.79 -2.19 -5.57
N HIS A 61 -14.81 -2.92 -5.99
CA HIS A 61 -16.09 -2.97 -5.29
C HIS A 61 -16.40 -4.39 -4.85
N HIS A 62 -17.13 -4.51 -3.73
CA HIS A 62 -17.55 -5.79 -3.15
C HIS A 62 -16.40 -6.73 -2.78
N LEU A 63 -15.25 -6.19 -2.36
CA LEU A 63 -14.11 -7.01 -1.95
C LEU A 63 -14.40 -7.95 -0.78
N GLN A 64 -15.36 -7.65 0.09
CA GLN A 64 -15.77 -8.54 1.18
C GLN A 64 -16.24 -9.92 0.68
N SER A 65 -16.67 -10.00 -0.58
CA SER A 65 -17.09 -11.24 -1.24
C SER A 65 -15.98 -11.86 -2.10
N ALA A 66 -14.76 -11.33 -2.03
CA ALA A 66 -13.64 -11.85 -2.80
C ALA A 66 -13.11 -13.15 -2.16
N ASP A 67 -13.11 -14.22 -2.96
CA ASP A 67 -12.56 -15.53 -2.59
C ASP A 67 -11.03 -15.58 -2.75
N GLY A 68 -10.47 -14.65 -3.53
CA GLY A 68 -9.03 -14.55 -3.76
C GLY A 68 -8.60 -13.13 -4.06
N PHE A 69 -7.40 -12.78 -3.61
CA PHE A 69 -6.82 -11.45 -3.82
C PHE A 69 -5.36 -11.55 -4.24
N GLY A 70 -5.05 -10.98 -5.40
CA GLY A 70 -3.72 -10.92 -5.98
C GLY A 70 -3.24 -9.48 -6.11
N LEU A 71 -2.01 -9.22 -5.69
CA LEU A 71 -1.33 -7.94 -5.78
C LEU A 71 -0.29 -8.02 -6.90
N SER A 72 -0.19 -6.96 -7.70
CA SER A 72 0.87 -6.80 -8.69
C SER A 72 1.51 -5.42 -8.50
N ALA A 73 2.78 -5.41 -8.15
CA ALA A 73 3.59 -4.19 -8.08
C ALA A 73 4.65 -4.23 -9.16
N GLU A 74 4.87 -3.10 -9.83
CA GLU A 74 5.86 -2.97 -10.88
C GLU A 74 7.30 -2.90 -10.32
N PHE A 75 7.45 -2.38 -9.09
CA PHE A 75 8.76 -2.04 -8.49
C PHE A 75 9.05 -2.73 -7.14
N HIS A 76 8.63 -3.98 -6.96
CA HIS A 76 8.89 -4.80 -5.74
C HIS A 76 8.34 -4.25 -4.41
N CYS A 77 7.65 -3.12 -4.40
CA CYS A 77 6.94 -2.58 -3.25
C CYS A 77 5.58 -2.10 -3.70
N ILE A 78 4.53 -2.57 -3.03
CA ILE A 78 3.17 -2.07 -3.30
C ILE A 78 3.13 -0.57 -3.04
N SER A 79 2.68 0.17 -4.04
CA SER A 79 2.60 1.61 -4.08
C SER A 79 1.21 2.06 -4.52
N GLN A 80 0.88 3.32 -4.24
CA GLN A 80 -0.33 3.92 -4.78
C GLN A 80 -0.25 3.92 -6.32
N GLY A 81 -1.33 3.49 -6.98
CA GLY A 81 -1.42 3.35 -8.43
C GLY A 81 -1.24 1.92 -8.93
N ASP A 82 -0.67 1.03 -8.12
CA ASP A 82 -0.44 -0.37 -8.46
C ASP A 82 -1.75 -1.12 -8.72
N MET A 83 -1.64 -2.17 -9.53
CA MET A 83 -2.77 -2.98 -9.93
C MET A 83 -3.01 -4.12 -8.95
N VAL A 84 -4.28 -4.32 -8.62
CA VAL A 84 -4.74 -5.42 -7.78
C VAL A 84 -5.82 -6.19 -8.52
N ILE A 85 -5.78 -7.51 -8.38
CA ILE A 85 -6.73 -8.43 -9.00
C ILE A 85 -7.52 -9.08 -7.87
N ALA A 86 -8.81 -8.75 -7.78
CA ALA A 86 -9.73 -9.41 -6.88
C ALA A 86 -10.53 -10.46 -7.65
N THR A 87 -10.66 -11.66 -7.08
CA THR A 87 -11.54 -12.72 -7.61
C THR A 87 -12.76 -12.80 -6.70
N ILE A 88 -13.94 -12.57 -7.25
CA ILE A 88 -15.23 -12.54 -6.54
C ILE A 88 -16.14 -13.57 -7.23
N GLY A 89 -16.32 -14.75 -6.61
CA GLY A 89 -16.99 -15.86 -7.26
C GLY A 89 -16.26 -16.29 -8.54
N SER A 90 -16.99 -16.26 -9.67
CA SER A 90 -16.43 -16.55 -11.00
C SER A 90 -15.76 -15.35 -11.68
N ASP A 91 -15.92 -14.15 -11.13
CA ASP A 91 -15.50 -12.91 -11.78
C ASP A 91 -14.15 -12.42 -11.27
N ARG A 92 -13.42 -11.72 -12.15
CA ARG A 92 -12.17 -11.03 -11.80
C ARG A 92 -12.31 -9.53 -12.02
N GLN A 93 -11.98 -8.76 -10.99
CA GLN A 93 -11.89 -7.31 -11.07
C GLN A 93 -10.42 -6.88 -11.02
N SER A 94 -10.04 -6.00 -11.93
CA SER A 94 -8.72 -5.35 -11.93
C SER A 94 -8.89 -3.91 -11.49
N CYS A 95 -8.24 -3.53 -10.40
CA CYS A 95 -8.45 -2.26 -9.73
C CYS A 95 -7.11 -1.61 -9.39
N ARG A 96 -7.15 -0.33 -9.01
CA ARG A 96 -5.96 0.40 -8.58
C ARG A 96 -5.92 0.56 -7.07
N VAL A 97 -4.72 0.50 -6.51
CA VAL A 97 -4.47 0.98 -5.14
C VAL A 97 -4.58 2.50 -5.12
N THR A 98 -5.51 3.02 -4.33
CA THR A 98 -5.73 4.47 -4.20
C THR A 98 -5.10 5.05 -2.94
N LYS A 99 -4.87 4.22 -1.92
CA LYS A 99 -4.25 4.65 -0.66
C LYS A 99 -3.57 3.47 0.03
N ILE A 100 -2.46 3.75 0.71
CA ILE A 100 -1.73 2.79 1.54
C ILE A 100 -1.49 3.42 2.90
N GLU A 101 -1.86 2.71 3.96
CA GLU A 101 -1.67 3.17 5.33
C GLU A 101 -1.14 2.03 6.21
N PRO A 102 -0.32 2.32 7.24
CA PRO A 102 -0.04 1.37 8.30
C PRO A 102 -1.33 0.83 8.90
N TYR A 103 -1.34 -0.45 9.23
CA TYR A 103 -2.48 -1.12 9.85
C TYR A 103 -2.08 -1.76 11.16
N ALA A 104 -2.92 -1.60 12.18
CA ALA A 104 -2.86 -2.35 13.42
C ALA A 104 -4.00 -3.38 13.38
N PRO A 105 -3.71 -4.69 13.27
CA PRO A 105 -4.75 -5.71 13.19
C PRO A 105 -5.63 -5.70 14.44
N GLN A 106 -6.95 -5.69 14.25
CA GLN A 106 -7.87 -5.95 15.36
C GLN A 106 -8.05 -7.46 15.53
N LYS A 107 -8.54 -7.87 16.71
CA LYS A 107 -8.68 -9.28 17.09
C LYS A 107 -9.52 -10.08 16.08
N ASP A 108 -10.46 -9.41 15.42
CA ASP A 108 -11.40 -10.01 14.47
C ASP A 108 -10.86 -10.06 13.02
N ASP A 109 -9.75 -9.34 12.72
CA ASP A 109 -9.12 -9.32 11.39
C ASP A 109 -8.07 -10.43 11.23
N LEU A 110 -7.62 -11.00 12.35
CA LEU A 110 -6.61 -12.05 12.36
C LEU A 110 -7.20 -13.37 11.86
N PRO A 111 -6.45 -14.18 11.10
CA PRO A 111 -6.88 -15.55 10.82
C PRO A 111 -7.22 -16.26 12.13
N LEU A 112 -8.45 -16.79 12.22
CA LEU A 112 -8.79 -17.79 13.24
C LEU A 112 -7.70 -18.86 13.20
N LYS A 113 -6.91 -18.97 14.27
CA LYS A 113 -6.00 -20.10 14.45
C LYS A 113 -6.86 -21.35 14.41
N LYS A 114 -6.77 -22.11 13.33
CA LYS A 114 -7.24 -23.49 13.29
C LYS A 114 -6.35 -24.36 14.16
#